data_AF-A0A960F4K2-F1
#
_entry.id   AF-A0A960F4K2-F1
#
_cell.length_a   1.000
_cell.length_b   1.000
_cell.length_c   1.000
_cell.angle_alpha   90.00
_cell.angle_beta   90.00
_cell.angle_gamma   90.00
#
_symmetry.space_group_name_H-M   'P 1'
#
loop_
_entity.id
_entity.type
_entity.pdbx_description
1 polymer ?
#
loop_
_entity_poly.entity_id
_entity_poly.type
_entity_poly.pdbx_seq_one_letter_code
_entity_poly.pdbx_strand_id
1 'polypeptide(L)' 'AHTGPGVPNWLDPAGHTEGMMHFRAVWCSSAPQASAEVVAVAELRSHLPGDHPVATPADRAEASSERRRLAQQRFSR' A
#
# COMPACT_ATOMS: atom_id res chain seq x y z
N ALA A 1 -11.36 -4.60 5.66
CA ALA A 1 -10.83 -5.01 4.33
C ALA A 1 -9.74 -6.05 4.53
N HIS A 2 -10.09 -7.33 4.60
CA HIS A 2 -9.12 -8.43 4.75
C HIS A 2 -8.80 -9.11 3.41
N THR A 3 -9.49 -8.67 2.35
CA THR A 3 -9.29 -9.06 0.96
C THR A 3 -8.56 -7.90 0.27
N GLY A 4 -7.42 -8.19 -0.36
CA GLY A 4 -6.64 -7.16 -1.06
C GLY A 4 -7.46 -6.53 -2.19
N PRO A 5 -7.53 -5.19 -2.29
CA PRO A 5 -8.45 -4.51 -3.23
C PRO A 5 -7.93 -4.46 -4.68
N GLY A 6 -6.82 -5.14 -4.97
CA GLY A 6 -6.25 -5.21 -6.32
C GLY A 6 -5.64 -3.91 -6.83
N VAL A 7 -5.17 -3.05 -5.92
CA VAL A 7 -4.49 -1.78 -6.24
C VAL A 7 -3.03 -1.85 -5.78
N PRO A 8 -2.09 -1.23 -6.51
CA PRO A 8 -0.73 -1.03 -6.01
C PRO A 8 -0.69 -0.14 -4.77
N ASN A 9 0.42 -0.19 -4.02
CA ASN A 9 0.63 0.59 -2.78
C ASN A 9 -0.41 0.34 -1.66
N TRP A 10 -1.09 -0.81 -1.69
CA TRP A 10 -1.98 -1.21 -0.61
C TRP A 10 -1.20 -1.59 0.67
N LEU A 11 -1.60 -1.01 1.80
CA LEU A 11 -1.14 -1.40 3.14
C LEU A 11 -2.06 -2.49 3.69
N ASP A 12 -1.49 -3.68 3.89
CA ASP A 12 -2.21 -4.86 4.42
C ASP A 12 -2.48 -4.69 5.92
N PRO A 13 -3.74 -4.75 6.39
CA PRO A 13 -4.05 -4.67 7.81
C PRO A 13 -3.51 -5.84 8.64
N ALA A 14 -3.05 -6.93 8.02
CA ALA A 14 -2.44 -8.09 8.68
C ALA A 14 -3.30 -8.70 9.83
N GLY A 15 -4.63 -8.62 9.71
CA GLY A 15 -5.58 -9.11 10.71
C GLY A 15 -5.95 -8.12 11.80
N HIS A 16 -5.36 -6.92 11.82
CA HIS A 16 -5.71 -5.87 12.77
C HIS A 16 -6.95 -5.10 12.32
N THR A 17 -7.80 -4.76 13.30
CA THR A 17 -9.01 -3.94 13.11
C THR A 17 -8.76 -2.45 13.36
N GLU A 18 -7.67 -2.12 14.03
CA GLU A 18 -7.25 -0.76 14.37
C GLU A 18 -5.72 -0.64 14.35
N GLY A 19 -5.22 0.58 14.22
CA GLY A 19 -3.80 0.86 14.20
C GLY A 19 -3.49 2.34 13.96
N MET A 20 -2.21 2.66 13.95
CA MET A 20 -1.71 4.01 13.67
C MET A 20 -0.99 4.02 12.31
N MET A 21 -1.26 5.05 11.51
CA MET A 21 -0.51 5.34 10.29
C MET A 21 0.26 6.66 10.48
N HIS A 22 1.50 6.70 10.00
CA HIS A 22 2.34 7.89 10.06
C HIS A 22 2.87 8.20 8.66
N PHE A 23 2.51 9.38 8.15
CA PHE A 23 3.08 9.94 6.93
C PHE A 23 4.36 10.71 7.26
N ARG A 24 5.42 10.51 6.48
CA ARG A 24 6.71 11.18 6.71
C ARG A 24 7.20 11.88 5.45
N ALA A 25 7.44 13.18 5.57
CA ALA A 25 8.20 13.98 4.61
C ALA A 25 9.60 14.23 5.19
N VAL A 26 10.66 13.72 4.55
CA VAL A 26 12.05 13.87 5.03
C VAL A 26 12.82 14.73 4.04
N TRP A 27 13.43 15.82 4.54
CA TRP A 27 14.20 16.78 3.73
C TRP A 27 13.41 17.42 2.57
N CYS A 28 12.09 17.53 2.70
CA CYS A 28 11.25 18.15 1.70
C CYS A 28 11.18 19.68 1.92
N SER A 29 11.19 20.45 0.83
CA SER A 29 10.97 21.91 0.86
C SER A 29 9.51 22.28 1.19
N SER A 30 8.59 21.34 1.02
CA SER A 30 7.19 21.43 1.45
C SER A 30 6.70 20.06 1.90
N ALA A 31 5.73 20.04 2.81
CA ALA A 31 5.10 18.83 3.32
C ALA A 31 3.58 18.99 3.17
N PRO A 32 2.97 18.52 2.07
CA PRO A 32 1.54 18.61 1.91
C PRO A 32 0.85 17.81 3.01
N GLN A 33 -0.27 18.34 3.52
CA GLN A 33 -1.09 17.63 4.48
C GLN A 33 -1.81 16.47 3.78
N ALA A 34 -1.65 15.26 4.29
CA ALA A 34 -2.39 14.11 3.80
C ALA A 34 -3.86 14.24 4.19
N SER A 35 -4.76 14.01 3.22
CA SER A 35 -6.18 13.77 3.47
C SER A 35 -6.48 12.28 3.34
N ALA A 36 -7.53 11.83 4.02
CA ALA A 36 -7.99 10.46 3.95
C ALA A 36 -9.51 10.43 3.95
N GLU A 37 -10.07 9.47 3.22
CA GLU A 37 -11.50 9.20 3.14
C GLU A 37 -11.72 7.69 3.36
N VAL A 38 -12.72 7.35 4.16
CA VAL A 38 -13.11 5.95 4.37
C VAL A 38 -14.20 5.60 3.36
N VAL A 39 -13.91 4.62 2.52
CA VAL A 39 -14.82 4.18 1.44
C VAL A 39 -15.06 2.67 1.52
N ALA A 40 -16.16 2.20 0.94
CA ALA A 40 -16.36 0.77 0.78
C ALA A 40 -15.32 0.21 -0.21
N VAL A 41 -14.83 -1.01 0.03
CA VAL A 41 -13.86 -1.65 -0.87
C VAL A 41 -14.41 -1.79 -2.30
N ALA A 42 -15.71 -2.04 -2.43
CA ALA A 42 -16.40 -2.12 -3.73
C ALA A 42 -16.39 -0.79 -4.50
N GLU A 43 -16.31 0.33 -3.80
CA GLU A 43 -16.31 1.69 -4.37
C GLU A 43 -14.90 2.20 -4.62
N LEU A 44 -13.85 1.58 -4.06
CA LEU A 44 -12.48 2.10 -4.12
C LEU A 44 -12.03 2.50 -5.53
N ARG A 45 -12.40 1.73 -6.56
CA ARG A 45 -12.03 2.03 -7.95
C ARG A 45 -12.59 3.35 -8.46
N SER A 46 -13.79 3.76 -8.05
CA SER A 46 -14.35 5.04 -8.50
C SER A 46 -13.67 6.25 -7.86
N HIS A 47 -12.92 6.05 -6.76
CA HIS A 47 -12.12 7.09 -6.11
C HIS A 47 -10.68 7.17 -6.66
N LEU A 48 -10.31 6.28 -7.59
CA LEU A 48 -8.97 6.25 -8.19
C LEU A 48 -8.99 6.85 -9.60
N PRO A 49 -7.84 7.33 -10.11
CA PRO A 49 -7.70 7.69 -11.52
C PRO A 49 -8.16 6.56 -12.45
N GLY A 50 -8.76 6.90 -13.58
CA GLY A 50 -9.33 5.91 -14.50
C GLY A 50 -8.30 4.94 -15.10
N ASP A 51 -7.04 5.36 -15.18
CA ASP A 51 -5.89 4.58 -15.62
C ASP A 51 -5.15 3.88 -14.46
N HIS A 52 -5.73 3.88 -13.25
CA HIS A 52 -5.08 3.30 -12.10
C HIS A 52 -4.82 1.80 -12.30
N PRO A 53 -3.58 1.33 -12.11
CA PRO A 53 -3.19 -0.05 -12.36
C PRO A 53 -3.96 -1.05 -11.49
N VAL A 54 -4.10 -2.27 -12.04
CA VAL A 54 -4.70 -3.40 -11.33
C VAL A 54 -3.59 -4.38 -10.96
N ALA A 55 -3.50 -4.70 -9.67
CA ALA A 55 -2.59 -5.72 -9.18
C ALA A 55 -3.35 -7.03 -8.93
N THR A 56 -2.92 -8.10 -9.58
CA THR A 56 -3.43 -9.44 -9.29
C THR A 56 -2.82 -9.98 -7.98
N PRO A 57 -3.41 -11.02 -7.39
CA PRO A 57 -2.79 -11.71 -6.26
C PRO A 57 -1.38 -12.23 -6.57
N ALA A 58 -1.11 -12.66 -7.81
CA ALA A 58 0.19 -13.12 -8.25
C ALA A 58 1.21 -11.97 -8.27
N ASP A 59 0.85 -10.82 -8.85
CA ASP A 59 1.72 -9.62 -8.88
C ASP A 59 2.09 -9.18 -7.46
N ARG A 60 1.14 -9.25 -6.52
CA ARG A 60 1.38 -8.91 -5.12
C ARG A 60 2.34 -9.88 -4.43
N ALA A 61 2.20 -11.17 -4.71
CA ALA A 61 3.06 -12.22 -4.17
C ALA A 61 4.50 -12.05 -4.67
N GLU A 62 4.66 -11.80 -5.97
CA GLU A 62 5.96 -11.53 -6.61
C GLU A 62 6.61 -10.28 -6.02
N ALA A 63 5.91 -9.15 -5.97
CA ALA A 63 6.43 -7.90 -5.40
C ALA A 63 6.84 -8.06 -3.92
N SER A 64 6.13 -8.89 -3.16
CA SER A 64 6.46 -9.17 -1.76
C SER A 64 7.67 -10.10 -1.62
N SER A 65 7.82 -11.08 -2.50
CA SER A 65 9.00 -11.94 -2.60
C SER A 65 10.25 -11.11 -2.92
N GLU A 66 10.16 -10.25 -3.94
CA GLU A 66 11.24 -9.39 -4.38
C GLU A 66 11.69 -8.43 -3.27
N ARG A 67 10.75 -7.78 -2.58
CA ARG A 67 11.07 -6.92 -1.44
C ARG A 67 11.78 -7.69 -0.31
N ARG A 68 11.36 -8.92 -0.04
CA ARG A 68 11.99 -9.78 0.98
C ARG A 68 13.41 -10.15 0.57
N ARG A 69 13.62 -10.54 -0.69
CA ARG A 69 14.93 -10.86 -1.27
C ARG A 69 15.90 -9.68 -1.15
N LEU A 70 15.46 -8.48 -1.54
CA LEU A 70 16.28 -7.26 -1.45
C LEU A 70 16.62 -6.90 0.01
N ALA A 71 15.67 -7.08 0.94
CA ALA A 71 15.94 -6.86 2.36
C ALA A 71 16.97 -7.86 2.89
N GLN A 72 16.86 -9.15 2.55
CA GLN A 72 17.86 -10.16 2.93
C GLN A 72 19.24 -9.82 2.36
N GLN A 73 19.34 -9.48 1.07
CA GLN A 73 20.61 -9.09 0.46
C GLN A 73 21.28 -7.89 1.14
N ARG A 74 20.49 -6.94 1.65
CA ARG A 74 21.01 -5.75 2.32
C ARG A 74 21.38 -5.96 3.79
N PHE A 75 20.64 -6.82 4.50
CA PHE A 75 20.68 -6.88 5.97
C PHE A 75 21.09 -8.24 6.55
N SER A 76 21.05 -9.31 5.76
CA SER A 76 21.57 -10.62 6.18
C SER A 76 23.09 -10.58 6.12
N ARG A 77 23.73 -10.65 7.30
CA ARG A 77 25.16 -10.93 7.45
C ARG A 77 25.37 -12.43 7.55
#